data_AF-A0A6M1YF74-F1
#
_entry.id   AF-A0A6M1YF74-F1
#
_cell.length_a   1.000
_cell.length_b   1.000
_cell.length_c   1.000
_cell.angle_alpha   90.00
_cell.angle_beta   90.00
_cell.angle_gamma   90.00
#
_symmetry.space_group_name_H-M   'P 1'
#
loop_
_entity.id
_entity.type
_entity.pdbx_description
1 polymer ?
#
loop_
_entity_poly.entity_id
_entity_poly.type
_entity_poly.pdbx_seq_one_letter_code
_entity_poly.pdbx_strand_id
1 'polypeptide(L)'
;MAKKVSDKIKEGVSVEEIEKFARKYTNEVFLILALIIATISSIFHFFTGPSWSIFMAGLLAIIGIALPIQVGKILKKLLKMQAKAEKSVVIIIGVVRIVLAVFIPFILFAEVGLLAGYAFHTTTREFGPIEEPKKEEEEKPKEDEHI
;
A
#
# COMPACT_ATOMS: atom_id res chain seq x y z
N MET A 1 15.14 1.89 21.26
CA MET A 1 13.99 0.94 21.21
C MET A 1 14.40 -0.53 21.22
N ALA A 2 15.58 -0.92 20.70
CA ALA A 2 16.04 -2.32 20.72
C ALA A 2 16.23 -2.94 22.11
N LYS A 3 16.68 -2.15 23.12
CA LYS A 3 16.89 -2.65 24.49
C LYS A 3 15.61 -3.16 25.17
N LYS A 4 14.48 -2.46 25.02
CA LYS A 4 13.18 -2.87 25.59
C LYS A 4 12.64 -4.18 25.03
N VAL A 5 13.01 -4.55 23.80
CA VAL A 5 12.60 -5.81 23.17
C VAL A 5 13.44 -6.97 23.72
N SER A 6 14.74 -6.74 23.91
CA SER A 6 15.68 -7.74 24.45
C SER A 6 15.37 -8.13 25.90
N ASP A 7 14.89 -7.17 26.71
CA ASP A 7 14.54 -7.43 28.12
C ASP A 7 13.20 -8.19 28.24
N LYS A 8 12.22 -7.91 27.36
CA LYS A 8 10.93 -8.65 27.32
C LYS A 8 11.05 -10.10 26.83
N ILE A 9 12.06 -10.41 26.00
CA ILE A 9 12.29 -11.78 25.53
C ILE A 9 12.75 -12.69 26.70
N LYS A 10 13.40 -12.12 27.73
CA LYS A 10 13.82 -12.86 28.93
C LYS A 10 12.68 -13.16 29.90
N GLU A 11 11.56 -12.44 29.83
CA GLU A 11 10.39 -12.62 30.71
C GLU A 11 9.36 -13.63 30.17
N GLY A 12 9.61 -14.23 29.01
CA GLY A 12 8.66 -15.13 28.36
C GLY A 12 7.56 -14.33 27.67
N VAL A 13 7.63 -14.25 26.35
CA VAL A 13 6.56 -13.63 25.55
C VAL A 13 5.35 -14.55 25.63
N SER A 14 4.19 -14.04 26.06
CA SER A 14 2.98 -14.85 26.16
C SER A 14 2.59 -15.34 24.77
N VAL A 15 2.04 -16.56 24.66
CA VAL A 15 1.59 -17.13 23.38
C VAL A 15 0.58 -16.19 22.70
N GLU A 16 -0.24 -15.47 23.47
CA GLU A 16 -1.16 -14.45 22.98
C GLU A 16 -0.44 -13.21 22.40
N GLU A 17 0.67 -12.78 22.98
CA GLU A 17 1.49 -11.70 22.45
C GLU A 17 2.17 -12.12 21.13
N ILE A 18 2.68 -13.35 21.05
CA ILE A 18 3.22 -13.92 19.80
C ILE A 18 2.13 -13.99 18.73
N GLU A 19 0.92 -14.42 19.08
CA GLU A 19 -0.17 -14.54 18.14
C GLU A 19 -0.69 -13.17 17.66
N LYS A 20 -0.73 -12.16 18.55
CA LYS A 20 -1.04 -10.78 18.19
C LYS A 20 0.05 -10.17 17.31
N PHE A 21 1.32 -10.43 17.61
CA PHE A 21 2.45 -9.97 16.80
C PHE A 21 2.41 -10.61 15.41
N ALA A 22 2.23 -11.92 15.33
CA ALA A 22 2.06 -12.65 14.08
C ALA A 22 0.89 -12.06 13.28
N ARG A 23 -0.30 -11.91 13.86
CA ARG A 23 -1.45 -11.29 13.18
C ARG A 23 -1.16 -9.89 12.65
N LYS A 24 -0.42 -9.07 13.41
CA LYS A 24 -0.12 -7.69 13.04
C LYS A 24 0.82 -7.59 11.84
N TYR A 25 1.85 -8.43 11.78
CA TYR A 25 2.91 -8.31 10.77
C TYR A 25 2.84 -9.35 9.65
N THR A 26 1.96 -10.36 9.73
CA THR A 26 1.87 -11.43 8.71
C THR A 26 1.71 -10.88 7.30
N ASN A 27 0.84 -9.90 7.09
CA ASN A 27 0.59 -9.33 5.76
C ASN A 27 1.79 -8.53 5.24
N GLU A 28 2.47 -7.78 6.11
CA GLU A 28 3.69 -7.04 5.77
C GLU A 28 4.82 -7.99 5.40
N VAL A 29 4.98 -9.09 6.17
CA VAL A 29 5.98 -10.13 5.87
C VAL A 29 5.71 -10.78 4.51
N PHE A 30 4.46 -11.16 4.22
CA PHE A 30 4.12 -11.71 2.90
C PHE A 30 4.36 -10.71 1.78
N LEU A 31 4.06 -9.43 1.98
CA LEU A 31 4.34 -8.39 0.99
C LEU A 31 5.84 -8.25 0.74
N ILE A 32 6.66 -8.21 1.79
CA ILE A 32 8.12 -8.11 1.67
C ILE A 32 8.69 -9.33 0.95
N LEU A 33 8.27 -10.54 1.34
CA LEU A 33 8.69 -11.78 0.67
C LEU A 33 8.29 -11.78 -0.81
N ALA A 34 7.05 -11.39 -1.11
CA ALA A 34 6.57 -11.31 -2.49
C ALA A 34 7.37 -10.27 -3.30
N LEU A 35 7.75 -9.13 -2.72
CA LEU A 35 8.57 -8.12 -3.40
C LEU A 35 10.00 -8.60 -3.69
N ILE A 36 10.62 -9.32 -2.75
CA ILE A 36 11.94 -9.93 -2.97
C ILE A 36 11.85 -10.93 -4.13
N ILE A 37 10.85 -11.81 -4.11
CA ILE A 37 10.63 -12.80 -5.16
C ILE A 37 10.34 -12.12 -6.50
N ALA A 38 9.52 -11.07 -6.53
CA ALA A 38 9.19 -10.34 -7.75
C ALA A 38 10.42 -9.64 -8.34
N THR A 39 11.30 -9.11 -7.48
CA THR A 39 12.56 -8.50 -7.90
C THR A 39 13.47 -9.54 -8.56
N ILE A 40 13.66 -10.69 -7.90
CA ILE A 40 14.44 -11.79 -8.46
C ILE A 40 13.82 -12.27 -9.78
N SER A 41 12.51 -12.55 -9.79
CA SER A 41 11.79 -13.01 -10.98
C SER A 41 11.95 -12.04 -12.16
N SER A 42 11.84 -10.73 -11.88
CA SER A 42 12.01 -9.69 -12.89
C SER A 42 13.44 -9.62 -13.43
N ILE A 43 14.47 -9.74 -12.57
CA ILE A 43 15.89 -9.72 -12.99
C ILE A 43 16.21 -10.90 -13.91
N PHE A 44 15.68 -12.08 -13.61
CA PHE A 44 15.91 -13.30 -14.40
C PHE A 44 14.96 -13.43 -15.60
N HIS A 45 14.16 -12.41 -15.93
CA HIS A 45 13.25 -12.38 -17.07
C HIS A 45 12.23 -13.55 -17.09
N PHE A 46 11.82 -14.05 -15.92
CA PHE A 46 11.03 -15.30 -15.84
C PHE A 46 9.69 -15.25 -16.60
N PHE A 47 9.10 -14.07 -16.82
CA PHE A 47 7.91 -13.86 -17.68
C PHE A 47 7.84 -12.44 -18.25
N THR A 48 8.16 -11.46 -17.41
CA THR A 48 8.22 -10.05 -17.78
C THR A 48 9.53 -9.47 -17.29
N GLY A 49 10.33 -8.95 -18.21
CA GLY A 49 11.66 -8.40 -17.88
C GLY A 49 11.59 -7.13 -17.02
N PRO A 50 12.75 -6.64 -16.54
CA PRO A 50 12.86 -5.46 -15.67
C PRO A 50 12.20 -4.21 -16.24
N SER A 51 12.23 -4.03 -17.57
CA SER A 51 11.65 -2.87 -18.25
C SER A 51 10.16 -2.70 -17.96
N TRP A 52 9.39 -3.79 -17.98
CA TRP A 52 7.94 -3.74 -17.70
C TRP A 52 7.65 -3.42 -16.24
N SER A 53 8.41 -4.01 -15.32
CA SER A 53 8.32 -3.74 -13.89
C SER A 53 8.60 -2.27 -13.57
N ILE A 54 9.67 -1.70 -14.14
CA ILE A 54 10.04 -0.29 -13.96
C ILE A 54 8.99 0.63 -14.59
N PHE A 55 8.56 0.32 -15.82
CA PHE A 55 7.54 1.10 -16.51
C PHE A 55 6.24 1.17 -15.71
N MET A 56 5.77 0.03 -15.20
CA MET A 56 4.54 -0.04 -14.39
C MET A 56 4.70 0.68 -13.05
N ALA A 57 5.85 0.53 -12.37
CA ALA A 57 6.12 1.28 -11.15
C ALA A 57 6.07 2.80 -11.39
N GLY A 58 6.72 3.28 -12.45
CA GLY A 58 6.73 4.71 -12.81
C GLY A 58 5.34 5.23 -13.17
N LEU A 59 4.61 4.51 -14.04
CA LEU A 59 3.27 4.89 -14.46
C LEU A 59 2.30 4.99 -13.27
N LEU A 60 2.30 3.99 -12.39
CA LEU A 60 1.42 3.98 -11.24
C LEU A 60 1.86 4.99 -10.17
N ALA A 61 3.15 5.30 -10.05
CA ALA A 61 3.60 6.40 -9.20
C ALA A 61 3.06 7.75 -9.68
N ILE A 62 3.09 8.02 -10.99
CA ILE A 62 2.49 9.23 -11.56
C ILE A 62 0.98 9.28 -11.26
N ILE A 63 0.27 8.17 -11.43
CA ILE A 63 -1.16 8.07 -11.08
C ILE A 63 -1.37 8.34 -9.59
N GLY A 64 -0.52 7.79 -8.72
CA GLY A 64 -0.56 8.02 -7.26
C GLY A 64 -0.40 9.49 -6.88
N ILE A 65 0.43 10.23 -7.60
CA ILE A 65 0.62 11.67 -7.42
C ILE A 65 -0.53 12.48 -8.01
N ALA A 66 -1.02 12.11 -9.19
CA ALA A 66 -2.03 12.86 -9.93
C ALA A 66 -3.45 12.69 -9.35
N LEU A 67 -3.75 11.52 -8.79
CA LEU A 67 -5.08 11.14 -8.29
C LEU A 67 -5.05 10.71 -6.81
N PRO A 68 -4.49 11.53 -5.90
CA PRO A 68 -4.20 11.11 -4.53
C PRO A 68 -5.45 10.81 -3.71
N ILE A 69 -6.57 11.50 -3.99
CA ILE A 69 -7.84 11.29 -3.29
C ILE A 69 -8.45 9.93 -3.65
N GLN A 70 -8.51 9.59 -4.95
CA GLN A 70 -9.03 8.29 -5.38
C GLN A 70 -8.13 7.16 -4.90
N VAL A 71 -6.81 7.32 -5.05
CA VAL A 71 -5.81 6.33 -4.64
C VAL A 71 -5.85 6.12 -3.13
N GLY A 72 -5.89 7.18 -2.32
CA GLY A 72 -6.03 7.08 -0.87
C GLY A 72 -7.30 6.36 -0.43
N LYS A 73 -8.45 6.59 -1.11
CA LYS A 73 -9.70 5.85 -0.85
C LYS A 73 -9.53 4.35 -1.13
N ILE A 74 -8.92 3.99 -2.26
CA ILE A 74 -8.68 2.59 -2.65
C ILE A 74 -7.72 1.91 -1.67
N LEU A 75 -6.58 2.51 -1.38
CA LEU A 75 -5.59 1.99 -0.43
C LEU A 75 -6.22 1.78 0.96
N LYS A 76 -6.97 2.77 1.46
CA LYS A 76 -7.65 2.65 2.76
C LYS A 76 -8.68 1.52 2.77
N LYS A 77 -9.42 1.33 1.67
CA LYS A 77 -10.39 0.23 1.54
C LYS A 77 -9.68 -1.14 1.52
N LEU A 78 -8.60 -1.27 0.75
CA LEU A 78 -7.80 -2.50 0.66
C LEU A 78 -7.15 -2.84 2.00
N LEU A 79 -6.52 -1.87 2.66
CA LEU A 79 -5.91 -2.07 3.98
C LEU A 79 -6.94 -2.41 5.05
N LYS A 80 -8.11 -1.74 5.04
CA LYS A 80 -9.20 -2.06 5.96
C LYS A 80 -9.76 -3.46 5.72
N MET A 81 -9.83 -3.91 4.47
CA MET A 81 -10.22 -5.27 4.12
C MET A 81 -9.19 -6.28 4.61
N GLN A 82 -7.90 -6.05 4.38
CA GLN A 82 -6.82 -6.92 4.86
C GLN A 82 -6.73 -6.97 6.39
N ALA A 83 -6.93 -5.84 7.07
CA ALA A 83 -6.89 -5.77 8.54
C ALA A 83 -8.08 -6.47 9.22
N LYS A 84 -9.22 -6.59 8.53
CA LYS A 84 -10.42 -7.27 9.03
C LYS A 84 -10.51 -8.73 8.57
N ALA A 85 -9.61 -9.18 7.71
CA ALA A 85 -9.63 -10.52 7.18
C ALA A 85 -9.25 -11.55 8.25
N GLU A 86 -9.91 -12.71 8.21
CA GLU A 86 -9.53 -13.83 9.05
C GLU A 86 -8.11 -14.32 8.72
N LYS A 87 -7.45 -14.97 9.69
CA LYS A 87 -6.07 -15.45 9.55
C LYS A 87 -5.87 -16.29 8.30
N SER A 88 -6.81 -17.20 8.01
CA SER A 88 -6.78 -18.06 6.82
C SER A 88 -6.83 -17.24 5.52
N VAL A 89 -7.65 -16.20 5.48
CA VAL A 89 -7.78 -15.32 4.31
C VAL A 89 -6.50 -14.52 4.08
N VAL A 90 -5.88 -14.00 5.15
CA VAL A 90 -4.59 -13.29 5.04
C VAL A 90 -3.49 -14.22 4.50
N ILE A 91 -3.45 -15.48 4.94
CA ILE A 91 -2.50 -16.47 4.44
C ILE A 91 -2.76 -16.76 2.95
N ILE A 92 -4.03 -16.94 2.55
CA ILE A 92 -4.38 -17.16 1.13
C ILE A 92 -3.94 -15.97 0.28
N ILE A 93 -4.22 -14.74 0.70
CA ILE A 93 -3.78 -13.52 0.00
C ILE A 93 -2.24 -13.48 -0.11
N GLY A 94 -1.54 -13.85 0.96
CA GLY A 94 -0.08 -13.94 0.98
C GLY A 94 0.47 -14.95 -0.03
N VAL A 95 -0.09 -16.15 -0.09
CA VAL A 95 0.29 -17.19 -1.06
C VAL A 95 -0.01 -16.74 -2.49
N VAL A 96 -1.18 -16.15 -2.73
CA VAL A 96 -1.54 -15.60 -4.06
C VAL A 96 -0.55 -14.52 -4.47
N ARG A 97 -0.12 -13.63 -3.56
CA ARG A 97 0.91 -12.63 -3.84
C ARG A 97 2.25 -13.24 -4.20
N ILE A 98 2.65 -14.33 -3.55
CA ILE A 98 3.89 -15.06 -3.89
C ILE A 98 3.78 -15.66 -5.30
N VAL A 99 2.64 -16.29 -5.63
CA VAL A 99 2.40 -16.81 -6.98
C VAL A 99 2.48 -15.69 -8.01
N LEU A 100 1.80 -14.56 -7.78
CA LEU A 100 1.87 -13.38 -8.64
C LEU A 100 3.30 -12.83 -8.75
N ALA A 101 4.08 -12.82 -7.67
CA ALA A 101 5.47 -12.38 -7.69
C ALA A 101 6.35 -13.20 -8.63
N VAL A 102 6.11 -14.52 -8.70
CA VAL A 102 6.85 -15.41 -9.60
C VAL A 102 6.42 -15.19 -11.05
N PHE A 103 5.12 -15.23 -11.33
CA PHE A 103 4.62 -15.25 -12.72
C PHE A 103 4.43 -13.88 -13.35
N ILE A 104 4.12 -12.86 -12.55
CA ILE A 104 3.72 -11.53 -13.03
C ILE A 104 4.30 -10.44 -12.12
N PRO A 105 5.63 -10.32 -12.02
CA PRO A 105 6.28 -9.44 -11.05
C PRO A 105 5.90 -7.96 -11.21
N PHE A 106 5.61 -7.50 -12.43
CA PHE A 106 5.27 -6.09 -12.68
C PHE A 106 4.04 -5.62 -11.91
N ILE A 107 3.10 -6.50 -11.55
CA ILE A 107 1.91 -6.14 -10.77
C ILE A 107 2.33 -5.65 -9.38
N LEU A 108 3.29 -6.31 -8.73
CA LEU A 108 3.77 -5.89 -7.42
C LEU A 108 4.56 -4.58 -7.50
N PHE A 109 5.34 -4.40 -8.57
CA PHE A 109 5.99 -3.12 -8.84
C PHE A 109 4.99 -1.99 -9.12
N ALA A 110 3.87 -2.28 -9.77
CA ALA A 110 2.78 -1.34 -9.97
C ALA A 110 2.12 -0.93 -8.65
N GLU A 111 1.83 -1.89 -7.75
CA GLU A 111 1.32 -1.61 -6.40
C GLU A 111 2.28 -0.72 -5.61
N VAL A 112 3.57 -1.04 -5.62
CA VAL A 112 4.61 -0.24 -4.94
C VAL A 112 4.74 1.14 -5.55
N GLY A 113 4.71 1.26 -6.88
CA GLY A 113 4.70 2.54 -7.58
C GLY A 113 3.54 3.42 -7.13
N LEU A 114 2.32 2.86 -7.11
CA LEU A 114 1.12 3.57 -6.66
C LEU A 114 1.24 4.05 -5.21
N LEU A 115 1.72 3.17 -4.32
CA LEU A 115 1.96 3.49 -2.91
C LEU A 115 3.01 4.59 -2.75
N ALA A 116 4.12 4.50 -3.49
CA ALA A 116 5.20 5.47 -3.46
C ALA A 116 4.75 6.84 -3.97
N GLY A 117 3.99 6.88 -5.07
CA GLY A 117 3.43 8.12 -5.60
C GLY A 117 2.45 8.81 -4.65
N TYR A 118 1.54 8.03 -4.08
CA TYR A 118 0.62 8.54 -3.05
C TYR A 118 1.37 9.04 -1.81
N ALA A 119 2.32 8.26 -1.28
CA ALA A 119 3.13 8.63 -0.13
C ALA A 119 3.93 9.92 -0.40
N PHE A 120 4.54 10.02 -1.58
CA PHE A 120 5.27 11.21 -2.01
C PHE A 120 4.37 12.45 -2.05
N HIS A 121 3.17 12.34 -2.63
CA HIS A 121 2.20 13.44 -2.63
C HIS A 121 1.79 13.85 -1.21
N THR A 122 1.50 12.89 -0.32
CA THR A 122 1.12 13.20 1.06
C THR A 122 2.25 13.88 1.83
N THR A 123 3.48 13.37 1.72
CA THR A 123 4.65 13.95 2.40
C THR A 123 5.00 15.34 1.84
N THR A 124 4.96 15.52 0.52
CA THR A 124 5.24 16.85 -0.07
C THR A 124 4.21 17.90 0.32
N ARG A 125 2.96 17.52 0.58
CA ARG A 125 1.95 18.44 1.14
C ARG A 125 2.18 18.79 2.61
N GLU A 126 2.74 17.88 3.40
CA GLU A 126 3.11 18.15 4.79
C GLU A 126 4.25 19.17 4.90
N PHE A 127 5.15 19.20 3.90
CA PHE A 127 6.29 20.13 3.85
C PHE A 127 6.13 21.28 2.85
N GLY A 128 5.03 21.31 2.09
CA GLY A 128 4.74 22.34 1.09
C GLY A 128 4.07 23.57 1.70
N PRO A 129 4.10 24.74 1.01
CA PRO A 129 3.29 25.89 1.42
C PRO A 129 1.81 25.46 1.43
N ILE A 130 1.08 25.86 2.47
CA ILE A 130 -0.36 25.58 2.62
C ILE A 130 -1.08 26.27 1.46
N GLU A 131 -1.34 25.54 0.37
CA GLU A 131 -2.32 26.00 -0.61
C GLU A 131 -3.69 25.94 0.05
N GLU A 132 -4.25 27.12 0.33
CA GLU A 132 -5.60 27.27 0.86
C GLU A 132 -6.57 26.47 -0.03
N PRO A 133 -7.51 25.71 0.56
CA PRO A 133 -8.48 24.97 -0.22
C PRO A 133 -9.27 25.96 -1.07
N LYS A 134 -9.19 25.82 -2.41
CA LYS A 134 -10.12 26.46 -3.34
C LYS A 134 -11.53 26.11 -2.88
N LYS A 135 -12.24 27.10 -2.31
CA LYS A 135 -13.66 27.02 -2.02
C LYS A 135 -14.35 26.60 -3.31
N GLU A 136 -14.98 25.43 -3.30
CA GLU A 136 -16.02 25.10 -4.27
C GLU A 136 -16.99 26.27 -4.26
N GLU A 137 -17.11 26.97 -5.39
CA GLU A 137 -18.12 28.01 -5.56
C GLU A 137 -19.48 27.37 -5.30
N GLU A 138 -20.14 27.89 -4.26
CA GLU A 138 -21.52 27.59 -3.92
C GLU A 138 -22.38 27.65 -5.19
N GLU A 139 -22.96 26.50 -5.50
CA GLU A 139 -24.09 26.34 -6.41
C GLU A 139 -25.21 27.27 -5.91
N LYS A 140 -25.33 28.48 -6.49
CA LYS A 140 -26.41 29.41 -6.17
C LYS A 140 -27.76 28.72 -6.43
N PRO A 141 -28.69 28.70 -5.46
CA PRO A 141 -30.05 28.26 -5.71
C PRO A 141 -30.70 29.19 -6.72
N LYS A 142 -31.45 28.61 -7.67
CA LYS A 142 -32.38 29.36 -8.53
C LYS A 142 -33.40 30.06 -7.63
N GLU A 143 -33.37 31.39 -7.60
CA GLU A 143 -34.49 32.19 -7.12
C GLU A 143 -35.54 32.24 -8.22
N ASP A 144 -36.62 31.49 -8.00
CA ASP A 144 -37.94 31.80 -8.54
C ASP A 144 -38.45 33.06 -7.82
N GLU A 145 -38.59 34.20 -8.52
CA GLU A 145 -39.59 35.22 -8.18
C GLU A 145 -40.04 35.99 -9.45
N HIS A 146 -41.33 35.81 -9.76
CA HIS A 146 -42.30 36.82 -10.20
C HIS A 146 -41.88 37.93 -11.20
N ILE A 147 -42.38 37.86 -12.44
CA ILE A 147 -43.33 38.82 -13.07
C ILE A 147 -44.25 38.07 -14.04
#